data_AF-X1HL48-F1
#
_entry.id   AF-X1HL48-F1
#
_cell.length_a   1.000
_cell.length_b   1.000
_cell.length_c   1.000
_cell.angle_alpha   90.00
_cell.angle_beta   90.00
_cell.angle_gamma   90.00
#
_symmetry.space_group_name_H-M   'P 1'
#
loop_
_entity.id
_entity.type
_entity.pdbx_description
1 polymer ?
#
loop_
_entity_poly.entity_id
_entity_poly.type
_entity_poly.pdbx_seq_one_letter_code
_entity_poly.pdbx_strand_id
1 'polypeptide(L)' 'LPSDWDRYVDEPLTAKELEKLRQSVNRQSPFGNVEWTERISQQLGLEHTLRSRGRPKKKIIKNLEK' A
#
# COMPACT_ATOMS: atom_id res chain seq x y z
N LEU A 1 -21.90 -14.78 13.20
CA LEU A 1 -20.95 -13.70 12.91
C LEU A 1 -20.42 -13.16 14.24
N PRO A 2 -19.24 -12.53 14.31
CA PRO A 2 -18.82 -11.79 15.51
C PRO A 2 -19.92 -10.83 15.95
N SER A 3 -20.10 -10.64 17.25
CA SER A 3 -21.26 -9.92 17.82
C SER A 3 -21.46 -8.51 17.26
N ASP A 4 -20.39 -7.84 16.79
CA ASP A 4 -20.41 -6.47 16.27
C ASP A 4 -20.25 -6.38 14.74
N TRP A 5 -20.50 -7.47 14.00
CA TRP A 5 -20.28 -7.51 12.56
C TRP A 5 -21.10 -6.47 11.79
N ASP A 6 -22.39 -6.33 12.08
CA ASP A 6 -23.27 -5.41 11.34
C ASP A 6 -22.81 -3.95 11.52
N ARG A 7 -22.48 -3.58 12.76
CA ARG A 7 -21.90 -2.26 13.07
C ARG A 7 -20.60 -2.01 12.32
N TYR A 8 -19.72 -3.01 12.26
CA TYR A 8 -18.43 -2.89 11.58
C TYR A 8 -18.58 -2.66 10.07
N VAL A 9 -19.54 -3.34 9.42
CA VAL A 9 -19.79 -3.21 7.98
C VAL A 9 -20.47 -1.89 7.63
N ASP A 10 -21.37 -1.41 8.50
CA ASP A 10 -22.09 -0.15 8.31
C ASP A 10 -21.24 1.10 8.59
N GLU A 11 -20.10 0.94 9.29
CA GLU A 11 -19.21 2.06 9.61
C GLU A 11 -18.46 2.55 8.36
N PRO A 12 -18.58 3.85 7.99
CA PRO A 12 -17.89 4.37 6.82
C PRO A 12 -16.39 4.40 7.05
N LEU A 13 -15.62 4.07 6.01
CA LEU A 13 -14.16 4.25 6.03
C LEU A 13 -13.80 5.71 6.28
N THR A 14 -12.77 5.93 7.09
CA THR A 14 -12.17 7.26 7.24
C THR A 14 -11.57 7.72 5.91
N ALA A 15 -11.39 9.03 5.75
CA ALA A 15 -10.76 9.59 4.54
C ALA A 15 -9.38 8.97 4.23
N LYS A 16 -8.60 8.65 5.28
CA LYS A 16 -7.28 8.03 5.16
C LYS A 16 -7.36 6.58 4.69
N GLU A 17 -8.32 5.82 5.20
CA GLU A 17 -8.54 4.43 4.77
C GLU A 17 -9.06 4.38 3.34
N LEU A 18 -9.99 5.27 3.00
CA LEU A 18 -10.51 5.39 1.64
C LEU A 18 -9.40 5.74 0.65
N GLU A 19 -8.50 6.65 1.01
CA GLU A 19 -7.34 6.99 0.17
C GLU A 19 -6.43 5.77 -0.01
N LYS A 20 -6.11 5.03 1.06
CA LYS A 20 -5.32 3.79 0.96
C LYS A 20 -5.98 2.75 0.05
N LEU A 21 -7.29 2.58 0.16
CA LEU A 21 -8.07 1.66 -0.67
C LEU A 21 -7.99 2.08 -2.15
N ARG A 22 -8.24 3.36 -2.44
CA ARG A 22 -8.13 3.93 -3.80
C ARG A 22 -6.73 3.77 -4.37
N GLN A 23 -5.69 4.01 -3.57
CA GLN A 23 -4.31 3.78 -3.98
C GLN A 23 -4.07 2.31 -4.31
N SER A 24 -4.51 1.37 -3.48
CA SER A 24 -4.38 -0.07 -3.77
C SER A 24 -5.04 -0.45 -5.10
N VAL A 25 -6.26 0.01 -5.34
CA VAL A 25 -6.97 -0.21 -6.62
C VAL A 25 -6.20 0.39 -7.80
N ASN A 26 -5.83 1.68 -7.71
CA ASN A 26 -5.13 2.39 -8.79
C ASN A 26 -3.72 1.84 -9.07
N ARG A 27 -3.06 1.31 -8.03
CA ARG A 27 -1.72 0.71 -8.12
C ARG A 27 -1.75 -0.77 -8.47
N GLN A 28 -2.93 -1.40 -8.46
CA GLN A 28 -3.09 -2.85 -8.52
C GLN A 28 -2.25 -3.57 -7.45
N SER A 29 -2.10 -2.96 -6.27
CA SER A 29 -1.32 -3.50 -5.15
C SER A 29 -2.23 -4.12 -4.10
N PRO A 30 -1.75 -5.07 -3.28
CA PRO A 30 -2.51 -5.60 -2.15
C PRO A 30 -2.93 -4.50 -1.16
N PHE A 31 -4.08 -4.67 -0.50
CA PHE A 31 -4.60 -3.78 0.55
C PHE A 31 -4.46 -4.44 1.91
N GLY A 32 -3.77 -3.79 2.84
CA GLY A 32 -3.60 -4.31 4.20
C GLY A 32 -2.54 -3.53 4.98
N ASN A 33 -2.07 -4.13 6.07
CA ASN A 33 -0.90 -3.62 6.78
C ASN A 33 0.37 -3.79 5.92
N VAL A 34 1.44 -3.08 6.27
CA VAL A 34 2.68 -3.03 5.48
C VAL A 34 3.34 -4.41 5.38
N GLU A 35 3.49 -5.11 6.50
CA GLU A 35 4.13 -6.43 6.56
C GLU A 35 3.42 -7.46 5.67
N TRP A 36 2.09 -7.51 5.76
CA TRP A 36 1.28 -8.39 4.92
C TRP A 36 1.35 -7.99 3.45
N THR A 37 1.29 -6.69 3.16
CA THR A 37 1.36 -6.17 1.79
C THR A 37 2.68 -6.53 1.13
N GLU A 38 3.81 -6.37 1.83
CA GLU A 38 5.14 -6.74 1.34
C GLU A 38 5.24 -8.25 1.10
N ARG A 39 4.82 -9.06 2.08
CA ARG A 39 4.84 -10.53 1.98
C ARG A 39 4.01 -11.02 0.80
N ILE A 40 2.77 -10.55 0.64
CA ILE A 40 1.89 -10.96 -0.45
C ILE A 40 2.41 -10.44 -1.79
N SER A 41 2.95 -9.22 -1.82
CA SER A 41 3.52 -8.68 -3.07
C SER A 41 4.70 -9.54 -3.54
N GLN A 42 5.53 -10.04 -2.62
CA GLN A 42 6.62 -10.97 -2.96
C GLN A 42 6.08 -12.32 -3.44
N GLN A 43 5.08 -12.89 -2.75
CA GLN A 43 4.50 -14.17 -3.14
C GLN A 43 3.82 -14.14 -4.52
N LEU A 44 3.26 -12.99 -4.91
CA LEU A 44 2.54 -12.83 -6.17
C LEU A 44 3.35 -12.16 -7.29
N GLY A 45 4.61 -11.77 -7.05
CA GLY A 45 5.42 -11.02 -8.04
C GLY A 45 4.94 -9.59 -8.31
N LEU A 46 4.25 -8.98 -7.33
CA LEU A 46 3.66 -7.65 -7.41
C LEU A 46 4.53 -6.56 -6.75
N GLU A 47 5.79 -6.82 -6.42
CA GLU A 47 6.64 -5.83 -5.75
C GLU A 47 6.82 -4.54 -6.59
N HIS A 48 6.66 -4.65 -7.91
CA HIS A 48 6.65 -3.50 -8.81
C HIS A 48 5.48 -2.54 -8.56
N THR A 49 4.34 -3.02 -8.05
CA THR A 49 3.18 -2.19 -7.70
C THR A 49 3.44 -1.33 -6.47
N LEU A 50 4.44 -1.66 -5.65
CA LEU A 50 4.84 -0.89 -4.46
C LEU A 50 5.89 0.20 -4.77
N ARG A 51 6.61 0.09 -5.88
CA ARG A 51 7.66 1.06 -6.26
C ARG A 51 7.08 2.36 -6.81
N SER A 52 7.86 3.45 -6.79
CA SER A 52 7.48 4.70 -7.47
C SER A 52 7.20 4.46 -8.96
N ARG A 53 6.11 5.02 -9.50
CA ARG A 53 5.81 4.90 -10.95
C ARG A 53 6.83 5.69 -11.77
N GLY A 54 7.06 5.21 -12.99
CA GLY A 54 7.92 5.86 -13.96
C GLY A 54 9.40 5.53 -13.80
N ARG A 55 10.25 6.26 -14.53
CA ARG A 55 11.69 6.03 -14.53
C ARG A 55 12.26 6.27 -13.13
N PRO A 56 13.01 5.31 -12.56
CA PRO A 56 13.72 5.53 -11.30
C PRO A 56 14.57 6.79 -11.37
N LYS A 57 14.46 7.64 -10.36
CA LYS A 57 15.29 8.85 -10.25
C LYS A 57 16.76 8.44 -10.13
N LYS A 58 17.65 9.18 -10.79
CA LYS A 58 19.10 9.02 -10.58
C LYS A 58 19.37 9.21 -9.08
N LYS A 59 19.92 8.19 -8.42
CA LYS A 59 20.39 8.34 -7.04
C LYS A 59 21.51 9.37 -7.06
N ILE A 60 21.24 10.57 -6.56
CA ILE A 60 22.31 11.51 -6.20
C ILE A 60 22.88 10.93 -4.91
N ILE A 61 23.96 10.15 -5.03
CA ILE A 61 24.79 9.83 -3.88
C ILE A 61 25.40 11.17 -3.49
N LYS A 62 24.85 11.82 -2.46
CA LYS A 62 25.57 12.91 -1.80
C LYS A 62 26.75 12.25 -1.12
N ASN A 63 27.88 12.18 -1.82
CA ASN A 63 29.14 12.10 -1.11
C ASN A 63 29.14 13.32 -0.19
N LEU A 64 29.06 13.08 1.11
CA LEU A 64 29.24 14.09 2.12
C LEU A 64 30.61 14.70 1.87
N GLU A 65 30.60 15.86 1.20
CA GLU A 65 31.79 16.67 1.01
C GLU A 65 32.21 17.18 2.40
N LYS A 66 33.38 16.68 2.82
CA LYS A 66 34.32 17.21 3.84
C LYS A 66 33.75 17.70 5.16
#